data_AF-A0A4S5BFW5-F1
#
_entry.id   AF-A0A4S5BFW5-F1
#
_cell.length_a   1.000
_cell.length_b   1.000
_cell.length_c   1.000
_cell.angle_alpha   90.00
_cell.angle_beta   90.00
_cell.angle_gamma   90.00
#
_symmetry.space_group_name_H-M   'P 1'
#
loop_
_entity.id
_entity.type
_entity.pdbx_description
1 polymer ?
#
loop_
_entity_poly.entity_id
_entity_poly.type
_entity_poly.pdbx_seq_one_letter_code
_entity_poly.pdbx_strand_id
1 'polypeptide(L)'
;MTAPDRTIPAASEVPAASEVPAAPLGSSVPESPAPETVAGTVAPATEAAAAGRVEVLVRRLDRELAPPAYVQPSDAGADLVTAQDVTLAPGERAVVGTGLAIALPAGYAAFVHPRSGLAARHGVTVVNAPGTVDAGYRGEIKVVLINTDRSDPIT
;
A
#
# COMPACT_ATOMS: atom_id res chain seq x y z
N MET A 1 -46.85 -18.67 -23.08
CA MET A 1 -45.70 -17.78 -23.34
C MET A 1 -44.68 -18.09 -22.26
N THR A 2 -43.84 -19.09 -22.52
CA THR A 2 -43.00 -19.79 -21.53
C THR A 2 -41.61 -19.14 -21.52
N ALA A 3 -41.10 -18.82 -20.32
CA ALA A 3 -39.78 -18.22 -20.12
C ALA A 3 -38.66 -19.15 -20.64
N PRO A 4 -37.54 -18.63 -21.15
CA PRO A 4 -36.43 -19.48 -21.56
C PRO A 4 -35.71 -20.05 -20.34
N ASP A 5 -35.62 -21.38 -20.31
CA ASP A 5 -34.75 -22.18 -19.46
C ASP A 5 -33.30 -21.74 -19.65
N ARG A 6 -32.68 -21.23 -18.58
CA ARG A 6 -31.25 -20.87 -18.55
C ARG A 6 -30.50 -21.96 -17.80
N THR A 7 -30.27 -23.07 -18.49
CA THR A 7 -29.30 -24.08 -18.09
C THR A 7 -27.90 -23.44 -18.13
N ILE A 8 -27.25 -23.35 -16.97
CA ILE A 8 -25.83 -22.97 -16.84
C ILE A 8 -25.01 -24.14 -17.41
N PRO A 9 -24.04 -23.93 -18.32
CA PRO A 9 -23.21 -25.02 -18.80
C PRO A 9 -22.31 -25.53 -17.66
N ALA A 10 -22.18 -26.85 -17.57
CA ALA A 10 -21.27 -27.53 -16.66
C ALA A 10 -19.83 -27.02 -16.88
N ALA A 11 -19.11 -26.84 -15.77
CA ALA A 11 -17.72 -26.43 -15.76
C ALA A 11 -16.87 -27.35 -16.65
N SER A 12 -16.22 -26.75 -17.65
CA SER A 12 -15.15 -27.40 -18.41
C SER A 12 -14.08 -27.88 -17.43
N GLU A 13 -13.74 -29.17 -17.53
CA GLU A 13 -12.69 -29.80 -16.76
C GLU A 13 -11.39 -28.99 -16.86
N VAL A 14 -10.91 -28.52 -15.71
CA VAL A 14 -9.57 -27.95 -15.55
C VAL A 14 -8.59 -29.12 -15.66
N PRO A 15 -7.59 -29.10 -16.55
CA PRO A 15 -6.63 -30.19 -16.63
C PRO A 15 -5.89 -30.30 -15.29
N ALA A 16 -5.76 -31.54 -14.79
CA ALA A 16 -5.05 -31.87 -13.58
C ALA A 16 -3.65 -31.22 -13.60
N ALA A 17 -3.35 -30.47 -12.53
CA ALA A 17 -2.03 -29.88 -12.33
C ALA A 17 -1.00 -31.01 -12.33
N SER A 18 -0.05 -30.94 -13.27
CA SER A 18 1.16 -31.75 -13.25
C SER A 18 1.85 -31.56 -11.89
N GLU A 19 1.97 -32.62 -11.11
CA GLU A 19 2.75 -32.63 -9.88
C GLU A 19 4.20 -32.25 -10.22
N VAL A 20 4.60 -31.05 -9.81
CA VAL A 20 6.00 -30.63 -9.82
C VAL A 20 6.64 -31.24 -8.58
N PRO A 21 7.67 -32.10 -8.69
CA PRO A 21 8.30 -32.69 -7.51
C PRO A 21 8.92 -31.60 -6.64
N ALA A 22 8.60 -31.62 -5.35
CA ALA A 22 9.21 -30.74 -4.36
C ALA A 22 10.71 -31.03 -4.25
N ALA A 23 11.54 -30.07 -4.65
CA ALA A 23 12.98 -30.13 -4.40
C ALA A 23 13.25 -30.04 -2.88
N PRO A 24 14.24 -30.77 -2.34
CA PRO A 24 14.56 -30.71 -0.92
C PRO A 24 15.07 -29.31 -0.55
N LEU A 25 14.49 -28.73 0.51
CA LEU A 25 14.96 -27.49 1.12
C LEU A 25 16.29 -27.75 1.83
N GLY A 26 17.41 -27.52 1.12
CA GLY A 26 18.73 -27.43 1.72
C GLY A 26 18.81 -26.19 2.61
N SER A 27 19.08 -26.39 3.90
CA SER A 27 19.32 -25.33 4.87
C SER A 27 20.70 -24.71 4.64
N SER A 28 20.78 -23.72 3.75
CA SER A 28 21.89 -22.78 3.75
C SER A 28 21.36 -21.45 3.22
N VAL A 29 20.97 -20.56 4.13
CA VAL A 29 20.83 -19.14 3.81
C VAL A 29 22.25 -18.67 3.46
N PRO A 30 22.54 -18.24 2.22
CA PRO A 30 23.80 -17.59 1.95
C PRO A 30 23.84 -16.32 2.80
N GLU A 31 24.87 -16.19 3.61
CA GLU A 31 25.16 -14.96 4.36
C GLU A 31 25.19 -13.81 3.35
N SER A 32 24.35 -12.79 3.56
CA SER A 32 24.33 -11.60 2.70
C SER A 32 25.75 -11.04 2.62
N PRO A 33 26.33 -10.82 1.43
CA PRO A 33 27.62 -10.17 1.34
C PRO A 33 27.52 -8.79 2.01
N ALA A 34 28.55 -8.44 2.78
CA ALA A 34 28.71 -7.10 3.33
C ALA A 34 28.52 -6.06 2.20
N PRO A 35 27.91 -4.90 2.47
CA PRO A 35 27.63 -3.92 1.44
C PRO A 35 28.93 -3.51 0.74
N GLU A 36 29.05 -3.82 -0.55
CA GLU A 36 30.12 -3.32 -1.39
C GLU A 36 29.86 -1.84 -1.65
N THR A 37 30.79 -0.99 -1.21
CA THR A 37 30.78 0.43 -1.55
C THR A 37 31.08 0.58 -3.03
N VAL A 38 30.03 0.62 -3.86
CA VAL A 38 30.15 1.08 -5.25
C VAL A 38 30.39 2.59 -5.20
N ALA A 39 31.62 3.00 -5.49
CA ALA A 39 31.97 4.40 -5.71
C ALA A 39 31.34 4.89 -7.02
N GLY A 40 30.02 5.08 -7.02
CA GLY A 40 29.30 5.82 -8.03
C GLY A 40 29.31 7.29 -7.64
N THR A 41 29.97 8.14 -8.43
CA THR A 41 29.80 9.59 -8.31
C THR A 41 28.37 9.94 -8.72
N VAL A 42 27.46 9.93 -7.75
CA VAL A 42 26.22 10.69 -7.87
C VAL A 42 26.66 12.15 -7.80
N ALA A 43 26.55 12.86 -8.91
CA ALA A 43 26.77 14.31 -8.94
C ALA A 43 26.01 14.93 -7.74
N PRO A 44 26.63 15.83 -6.98
CA PRO A 44 26.02 16.31 -5.76
C PRO A 44 24.69 16.95 -6.12
N ALA A 45 23.60 16.46 -5.50
CA ALA A 45 22.36 17.21 -5.36
C ALA A 45 22.70 18.45 -4.52
N THR A 46 23.36 19.40 -5.18
CA THR A 46 23.87 20.62 -4.60
C THR A 46 22.62 21.42 -4.23
N GLU A 47 22.47 21.69 -2.94
CA GLU A 47 21.32 22.30 -2.23
C GLU A 47 20.29 21.40 -1.52
N ALA A 48 20.40 20.08 -1.48
CA ALA A 48 19.52 19.30 -0.58
C ALA A 48 19.93 19.42 0.92
N ALA A 49 21.15 19.85 1.19
CA ALA A 49 21.76 19.90 2.53
C ALA A 49 21.59 21.25 3.25
N ALA A 50 20.47 21.93 3.03
CA ALA A 50 19.99 23.03 3.86
C ALA A 50 18.47 22.91 4.12
N ALA A 51 17.96 21.67 4.21
CA ALA A 51 16.53 21.42 4.28
C ALA A 51 15.92 21.99 5.58
N GLY A 52 15.40 23.21 5.47
CA GLY A 52 14.49 23.78 6.45
C GLY A 52 13.24 22.92 6.61
N ARG A 53 12.42 23.24 7.61
CA ARG A 53 11.12 22.57 7.80
C ARG A 53 10.29 22.70 6.51
N VAL A 54 9.79 21.58 6.00
CA VAL A 54 8.84 21.58 4.89
C VAL A 54 7.45 21.78 5.47
N GLU A 55 6.83 22.92 5.21
CA GLU A 55 5.44 23.16 5.59
C GLU A 55 4.50 22.47 4.61
N VAL A 56 3.63 21.60 5.13
CA VAL A 56 2.59 20.92 4.35
C VAL A 56 1.25 21.36 4.90
N LEU A 57 0.42 21.96 4.05
CA LEU A 57 -0.93 22.32 4.44
C LEU A 57 -1.81 21.07 4.41
N VAL A 58 -2.54 20.84 5.49
CA VAL A 58 -3.42 19.69 5.65
C VAL A 58 -4.85 20.17 5.80
N ARG A 59 -5.75 19.63 4.97
CA ARG A 59 -7.19 19.86 5.06
C ARG A 59 -7.89 18.56 5.42
N ARG A 60 -8.54 18.55 6.57
CA ARG A 60 -9.51 17.53 6.96
C ARG A 60 -10.84 17.81 6.28
N LEU A 61 -11.20 16.94 5.33
CA LEU A 61 -12.49 16.94 4.64
C LEU A 61 -13.58 16.40 5.57
N ASP A 62 -13.23 15.40 6.38
CA ASP A 62 -14.02 14.93 7.51
C ASP A 62 -13.44 15.50 8.82
N ARG A 63 -14.27 16.28 9.53
CA ARG A 63 -13.88 16.91 10.80
C ARG A 63 -14.07 16.00 12.00
N GLU A 64 -14.66 14.83 11.86
CA GLU A 64 -14.79 13.87 12.95
C GLU A 64 -13.55 12.96 13.03
N LEU A 65 -12.83 12.79 11.92
CA LEU A 65 -11.58 12.03 11.90
C LEU A 65 -10.44 12.76 12.64
N ALA A 66 -9.64 11.96 13.33
CA ALA A 66 -8.42 12.42 13.99
C ALA A 66 -7.44 13.01 12.95
N PRO A 67 -6.70 14.09 13.32
CA PRO A 67 -5.64 14.57 12.45
C PRO A 67 -4.55 13.50 12.29
N PRO A 68 -3.84 13.46 11.15
CA PRO A 68 -2.68 12.58 10.98
C PRO A 68 -1.66 12.88 12.08
N ALA A 69 -1.16 11.83 12.71
CA ALA A 69 -0.21 11.94 13.80
C ALA A 69 1.03 11.08 13.52
N TYR A 70 2.18 11.59 13.94
CA TYR A 70 3.39 10.80 14.06
C TYR A 70 3.33 10.04 15.38
N VAL A 71 3.58 8.73 15.34
CA VAL A 71 3.54 7.90 16.56
C VAL A 71 4.76 8.19 17.43
N GLN A 72 5.93 8.36 16.80
CA GLN A 72 7.18 8.80 17.41
C GLN A 72 7.73 10.04 16.70
N PRO A 73 8.45 10.94 17.42
CA PRO A 73 9.04 12.14 16.82
C PRO A 73 9.99 11.88 15.65
N SER A 74 10.61 10.70 15.61
CA SER A 74 11.55 10.28 14.55
C SER A 74 10.89 9.48 13.43
N ASP A 75 9.58 9.28 13.47
CA ASP A 75 8.89 8.50 12.43
C ASP A 75 8.93 9.24 11.10
N ALA A 76 9.20 8.49 10.03
CA ALA A 76 9.27 9.04 8.68
C ALA A 76 7.90 9.43 8.11
N GLY A 77 6.81 8.90 8.66
CA GLY A 77 5.45 9.11 8.16
C GLY A 77 4.42 9.26 9.28
N ALA A 78 3.34 9.97 8.98
CA ALA A 78 2.17 10.05 9.83
C ALA A 78 1.15 8.98 9.41
N ASP A 79 0.48 8.38 10.38
CA ASP A 79 -0.56 7.38 10.09
C ASP A 79 -1.81 8.05 9.48
N LEU A 80 -2.38 7.40 8.46
CA LEU A 80 -3.67 7.75 7.87
C LEU A 80 -4.75 6.82 8.42
N VAL A 81 -5.96 7.35 8.54
CA VAL A 81 -7.16 6.59 8.92
C VAL A 81 -8.10 6.48 7.73
N THR A 82 -8.94 5.44 7.70
CA THR A 82 -10.04 5.36 6.74
C THR A 82 -11.19 6.25 7.20
N ALA A 83 -11.86 6.91 6.25
CA ALA A 83 -13.05 7.72 6.51
C ALA A 83 -14.35 6.91 6.49
N GLN A 84 -14.25 5.61 6.24
CA GLN A 84 -15.37 4.71 6.08
C GLN A 84 -14.94 3.32 6.56
N ASP A 85 -15.91 2.59 7.11
CA ASP A 85 -15.75 1.17 7.40
C ASP A 85 -15.64 0.40 6.08
N VAL A 86 -14.75 -0.58 6.04
CA VAL A 86 -14.58 -1.47 4.90
C VAL A 86 -14.32 -2.87 5.42
N THR A 87 -14.95 -3.87 4.83
CA THR A 87 -14.55 -5.27 5.04
C THR A 87 -13.95 -5.78 3.74
N LEU A 88 -12.76 -6.35 3.80
CA LEU A 88 -12.09 -6.96 2.63
C LEU A 88 -12.05 -8.48 2.82
N ALA A 89 -12.78 -9.21 1.96
CA ALA A 89 -12.63 -10.65 1.86
C ALA A 89 -11.22 -11.04 1.36
N PRO A 90 -10.80 -12.31 1.53
CA PRO A 90 -9.56 -12.81 0.95
C PRO A 90 -9.43 -12.49 -0.55
N GLY A 91 -8.33 -11.83 -0.94
CA GLY A 91 -8.07 -11.39 -2.31
C GLY A 91 -8.87 -10.16 -2.79
N GLU A 92 -9.76 -9.62 -1.96
CA GLU A 92 -10.55 -8.43 -2.29
C GLU A 92 -9.72 -7.15 -2.16
N ARG A 93 -10.06 -6.16 -3.00
CA ARG A 93 -9.51 -4.81 -2.93
C ARG A 93 -10.62 -3.76 -2.95
N ALA A 94 -10.38 -2.64 -2.27
CA ALA A 94 -11.26 -1.49 -2.29
C ALA A 94 -10.47 -0.18 -2.33
N VAL A 95 -11.07 0.85 -2.93
CA VAL A 95 -10.57 2.22 -2.82
C VAL A 95 -11.26 2.86 -1.62
N VAL A 96 -10.47 3.19 -0.60
CA VAL A 96 -10.98 3.82 0.63
C VAL A 96 -10.53 5.28 0.73
N GLY A 97 -11.48 6.14 1.10
CA GLY A 97 -11.19 7.53 1.43
C GLY A 97 -10.48 7.65 2.78
N THR A 98 -9.66 8.69 2.93
CA THR A 98 -8.99 9.02 4.20
C THR A 98 -9.57 10.27 4.86
N GLY A 99 -10.48 10.99 4.18
CA GLY A 99 -10.97 12.28 4.63
C GLY A 99 -9.89 13.36 4.67
N LEU A 100 -8.73 13.13 4.05
CA LEU A 100 -7.58 14.03 4.10
C LEU A 100 -7.21 14.54 2.71
N ALA A 101 -6.96 15.83 2.59
CA ALA A 101 -6.32 16.43 1.42
C ALA A 101 -5.09 17.22 1.88
N ILE A 102 -4.03 17.23 1.09
CA ILE A 102 -2.79 17.96 1.39
C ILE A 102 -2.44 18.91 0.25
N ALA A 103 -1.64 19.93 0.56
CA ALA A 103 -0.95 20.74 -0.43
C ALA A 103 0.55 20.73 -0.13
N LEU A 104 1.30 20.04 -0.99
CA LEU A 104 2.75 20.00 -0.93
C LEU A 104 3.35 21.19 -1.69
N PRO A 105 4.52 21.70 -1.27
CA PRO A 105 5.28 22.65 -2.07
C PRO A 105 5.71 22.06 -3.42
N ALA A 106 5.95 22.91 -4.41
CA ALA A 106 6.47 22.47 -5.71
C ALA A 106 7.84 21.77 -5.54
N GLY A 107 8.06 20.69 -6.30
CA GLY A 107 9.28 19.88 -6.20
C GLY A 107 9.21 18.76 -5.15
N TYR A 108 8.09 18.61 -4.44
CA TYR A 108 7.87 17.53 -3.46
C TYR A 108 6.81 16.53 -3.93
N ALA A 109 6.90 15.31 -3.42
CA ALA A 109 5.86 14.29 -3.50
C ALA A 109 5.67 13.66 -2.11
N ALA A 110 4.46 13.21 -1.81
CA ALA A 110 4.21 12.37 -0.64
C ALA A 110 3.96 10.92 -1.08
N PHE A 111 4.32 9.99 -0.20
CA PHE A 111 4.20 8.56 -0.45
C PHE A 111 3.32 7.89 0.60
N VAL A 112 2.36 7.10 0.14
CA VAL A 112 1.51 6.27 0.99
C VAL A 112 2.10 4.86 1.02
N HIS A 113 2.57 4.46 2.21
CA HIS A 113 3.15 3.15 2.46
C HIS A 113 2.22 2.26 3.27
N PRO A 114 2.22 0.94 3.05
CA PRO A 114 1.56 -0.01 3.94
C PRO A 114 2.15 0.05 5.36
N ARG A 115 1.30 -0.11 6.38
CA ARG A 115 1.76 -0.31 7.77
C ARG A 115 2.27 -1.74 7.92
N SER A 116 3.55 -1.91 8.28
CA SER A 116 4.19 -3.22 8.38
C SER A 116 3.47 -4.19 9.32
N GLY A 117 2.90 -3.69 10.42
CA GLY A 117 2.12 -4.50 11.37
C GLY A 117 0.85 -5.09 10.77
N LEU A 118 0.10 -4.32 9.98
CA LEU A 118 -1.11 -4.79 9.30
C LEU A 118 -0.76 -5.77 8.18
N ALA A 119 0.30 -5.49 7.41
CA ALA A 119 0.77 -6.38 6.37
C ALA A 119 1.20 -7.74 6.93
N ALA A 120 2.00 -7.76 8.00
CA ALA A 120 2.54 -8.99 8.57
C ALA A 120 1.49 -9.84 9.30
N ARG A 121 0.48 -9.22 9.93
CA ARG A 121 -0.51 -9.92 10.76
C ARG A 121 -1.78 -10.29 10.03
N HIS A 122 -2.16 -9.52 9.00
CA HIS A 122 -3.47 -9.63 8.36
C HIS A 122 -3.40 -9.59 6.83
N GLY A 123 -2.22 -9.53 6.23
CA GLY A 123 -2.10 -9.46 4.77
C GLY A 123 -2.64 -8.17 4.15
N VAL A 124 -2.82 -7.10 4.92
CA VAL A 124 -3.30 -5.83 4.36
C VAL A 124 -2.15 -5.04 3.75
N THR A 125 -2.29 -4.71 2.48
CA THR A 125 -1.33 -3.84 1.78
C THR A 125 -2.04 -2.87 0.84
N VAL A 126 -1.25 -2.04 0.16
CA VAL A 126 -1.72 -1.05 -0.81
C VAL A 126 -1.34 -1.52 -2.21
N VAL A 127 -2.31 -1.64 -3.12
CA VAL A 127 -2.12 -2.21 -4.46
C VAL A 127 -1.07 -1.44 -5.26
N ASN A 128 -1.05 -0.11 -5.14
CA ASN A 128 -0.13 0.77 -5.84
C ASN A 128 1.03 1.25 -4.94
N ALA A 129 1.42 0.48 -3.93
CA ALA A 129 2.49 0.86 -3.02
C ALA A 129 3.86 1.04 -3.73
N PRO A 130 4.62 2.11 -3.42
CA PRO A 130 4.20 3.29 -2.67
C PRO A 130 3.23 4.16 -3.50
N GLY A 131 2.09 4.50 -2.93
CA GLY A 131 1.13 5.38 -3.60
C GLY A 131 1.66 6.81 -3.66
N THR A 132 1.74 7.43 -4.84
CA THR A 132 2.30 8.78 -5.02
C THR A 132 1.21 9.86 -4.95
N VAL A 133 1.46 10.91 -4.18
CA VAL A 133 0.65 12.13 -4.14
C VAL A 133 1.50 13.30 -4.64
N ASP A 134 1.15 13.83 -5.81
CA ASP A 134 1.89 14.90 -6.47
C ASP A 134 1.65 16.27 -5.83
N ALA A 135 2.62 17.20 -5.97
CA ALA A 135 2.50 18.56 -5.45
C ALA A 135 1.30 19.35 -5.97
N GLY A 136 0.79 19.03 -7.16
CA GLY A 136 -0.40 19.66 -7.74
C GLY A 136 -1.73 19.06 -7.24
N TYR A 137 -1.69 17.91 -6.56
CA TYR A 137 -2.91 17.22 -6.15
C TYR A 137 -3.58 17.95 -4.98
N ARG A 138 -4.90 18.15 -5.08
CA ARG A 138 -5.73 18.81 -4.05
C ARG A 138 -6.98 18.00 -3.66
N GLY A 139 -7.13 16.84 -4.27
CA GLY A 139 -8.21 15.91 -3.96
C GLY A 139 -7.99 15.22 -2.62
N GLU A 140 -8.96 14.40 -2.24
CA GLU A 140 -8.82 13.49 -1.12
C GLU A 140 -7.79 12.41 -1.42
N ILE A 141 -6.85 12.18 -0.50
CA ILE A 141 -5.97 11.02 -0.55
C ILE A 141 -6.83 9.77 -0.38
N LYS A 142 -6.86 8.92 -1.40
CA LYS A 142 -7.53 7.62 -1.35
C LYS A 142 -6.48 6.51 -1.40
N VAL A 143 -6.73 5.44 -0.67
CA VAL A 143 -5.83 4.30 -0.58
C VAL A 143 -6.48 3.10 -1.24
N VAL A 144 -5.76 2.42 -2.13
CA VAL A 144 -6.25 1.19 -2.77
C VAL A 144 -5.81 0.00 -1.92
N LEU A 145 -6.60 -0.35 -0.91
CA LEU A 145 -6.30 -1.46 -0.01
C LEU A 145 -6.59 -2.80 -0.69
N ILE A 146 -5.79 -3.81 -0.36
CA ILE A 146 -6.03 -5.21 -0.74
C ILE A 146 -5.73 -6.12 0.45
N ASN A 147 -6.57 -7.13 0.63
CA ASN A 147 -6.33 -8.24 1.53
C ASN A 147 -5.64 -9.39 0.78
N THR A 148 -4.38 -9.66 1.10
CA THR A 148 -3.60 -10.77 0.54
C THR A 148 -3.66 -12.05 1.37
N ASP A 149 -4.35 -12.01 2.53
CA ASP A 149 -4.70 -13.24 3.24
C ASP A 149 -5.59 -14.12 2.35
N ARG A 150 -5.44 -15.43 2.49
CA ARG A 150 -6.12 -16.42 1.63
C ARG A 150 -7.42 -16.93 2.23
N SER A 151 -7.64 -16.66 3.51
CA SER A 151 -8.66 -17.34 4.31
C SER A 151 -9.50 -16.35 5.11
N ASP A 152 -8.87 -15.37 5.73
CA ASP A 152 -9.51 -14.52 6.72
C ASP A 152 -9.88 -13.14 6.14
N PRO A 153 -11.14 -12.69 6.33
CA PRO A 153 -11.51 -11.31 6.04
C PRO A 153 -10.93 -10.36 7.10
N ILE A 154 -10.82 -9.07 6.73
CA ILE A 154 -10.45 -7.99 7.67
C ILE A 154 -11.43 -6.84 7.58
N THR A 155 -11.70 -6.19 8.72
CA THR A 155 -12.51 -4.97 8.85
C THR A 155 -11.68 -3.87 9.49
#